data_AF-A0A523V293-F1
#
_entry.id   AF-A0A523V293-F1
#
_cell.length_a   1.000
_cell.length_b   1.000
_cell.length_c   1.000
_cell.angle_alpha   90.00
_cell.angle_beta   90.00
_cell.angle_gamma   90.00
#
_symmetry.space_group_name_H-M   'P 1'
#
loop_
_entity.id
_entity.type
_entity.pdbx_description
1 polymer ?
#
loop_
_entity_poly.entity_id
_entity_poly.type
_entity_poly.pdbx_seq_one_letter_code
_entity_poly.pdbx_strand_id
1 'polypeptide(L)'
;MVQRMQKTKIFLGFGPHMITDLYASFIVGMIPVLTARFGLSLFLVSLLTSVSFISANLTQPVFGYLSDRYGIKNLLIAGPLIAAIFLSMLGIAPAYWV
;
A
#
# COMPACT_ATOMS: atom_id res chain seq x y z
N MET A 1 19.58 31.33 9.97
CA MET A 1 18.65 31.47 8.83
C MET A 1 17.45 30.56 9.12
N VAL A 2 16.32 31.10 9.56
CA VAL A 2 15.13 30.29 9.92
C VAL A 2 14.43 29.89 8.62
N GLN A 3 14.50 28.61 8.23
CA GLN A 3 13.72 28.10 7.11
C GLN A 3 12.23 28.24 7.43
N ARG A 4 11.51 29.03 6.63
CA ARG A 4 10.07 29.20 6.76
C ARG A 4 9.38 27.87 6.46
N MET A 5 8.69 27.28 7.43
CA MET A 5 7.96 26.01 7.23
C MET A 5 6.99 26.10 6.06
N GLN A 6 7.19 25.27 5.05
CA GLN A 6 6.32 25.21 3.87
C GLN A 6 5.15 24.26 4.14
N LYS A 7 4.20 24.71 4.99
CA LYS A 7 3.06 23.92 5.47
C LYS A 7 2.33 23.17 4.35
N THR A 8 2.09 23.81 3.20
CA THR A 8 1.42 23.19 2.05
C THR A 8 2.13 21.95 1.53
N LYS A 9 3.46 21.96 1.41
CA LYS A 9 4.22 20.80 0.93
C LYS A 9 4.21 19.65 1.94
N ILE A 10 4.22 19.99 3.23
CA ILE A 10 4.11 19.01 4.31
C ILE A 10 2.73 18.32 4.24
N PHE A 11 1.64 19.09 4.11
CA PHE A 11 0.30 18.52 3.95
C PHE A 11 0.16 17.66 2.70
N LEU A 12 0.72 18.10 1.56
CA LEU A 12 0.70 17.35 0.30
C LEU A 12 1.54 16.07 0.35
N GLY A 13 2.58 15.99 1.19
CA GLY A 13 3.31 14.76 1.44
C GLY A 13 2.59 13.83 2.42
N PHE A 14 2.02 14.40 3.48
CA PHE A 14 1.34 13.65 4.54
C PHE A 14 0.10 12.91 4.04
N GLY A 15 -0.78 13.57 3.29
CA GLY A 15 -2.05 12.98 2.84
C GLY A 15 -1.88 11.68 2.05
N PRO A 16 -1.10 11.66 0.96
CA PRO A 16 -0.90 10.45 0.16
C PRO A 16 -0.17 9.35 0.93
N HIS A 17 0.79 9.71 1.80
CA HIS A 17 1.46 8.73 2.64
C HIS A 17 0.49 8.07 3.63
N MET A 18 -0.34 8.88 4.30
CA MET A 18 -1.39 8.41 5.21
C MET A 18 -2.38 7.49 4.50
N ILE A 19 -2.79 7.80 3.26
CA ILE A 19 -3.67 6.93 2.46
C ILE A 19 -2.99 5.59 2.17
N THR A 20 -1.71 5.62 1.83
CA THR A 20 -0.94 4.38 1.56
C THR A 20 -0.86 3.49 2.80
N ASP A 21 -0.61 4.09 3.98
CA ASP A 21 -0.54 3.35 5.24
C ASP A 21 -1.91 2.80 5.66
N LEU A 22 -2.99 3.53 5.37
CA LEU A 22 -4.36 3.08 5.60
C LEU A 22 -4.69 1.84 4.73
N TYR A 23 -4.25 1.83 3.48
CA TYR A 23 -4.41 0.69 2.57
C TYR A 23 -3.68 -0.56 3.05
N ALA A 24 -2.45 -0.43 3.51
CA ALA A 24 -1.72 -1.56 4.10
C ALA A 24 -2.45 -2.10 5.34
N SER A 25 -2.95 -1.21 6.19
CA SER A 25 -3.72 -1.58 7.39
C SER A 25 -5.06 -2.26 7.06
N PHE A 26 -5.72 -1.80 5.98
CA PHE A 26 -6.98 -2.37 5.51
C PHE A 26 -6.84 -3.84 5.10
N ILE A 27 -5.77 -4.20 4.36
CA ILE A 27 -5.51 -5.59 3.96
C ILE A 27 -5.40 -6.49 5.20
N VAL A 28 -4.64 -6.06 6.21
CA VAL A 28 -4.47 -6.81 7.45
C VAL A 28 -5.81 -7.00 8.16
N GLY A 29 -6.63 -5.94 8.23
CA GLY A 29 -7.99 -6.01 8.80
C GLY A 29 -8.95 -6.92 8.02
N MET A 30 -8.71 -7.14 6.73
CA MET A 30 -9.54 -7.99 5.87
C MET A 30 -9.18 -9.49 5.92
N ILE A 31 -8.03 -9.86 6.50
CA ILE A 31 -7.59 -11.27 6.56
C ILE A 31 -8.67 -12.21 7.13
N PRO A 32 -9.37 -11.90 8.25
CA PRO A 32 -10.41 -12.79 8.78
C PRO A 32 -11.57 -12.99 7.80
N VAL A 33 -12.00 -11.92 7.12
CA VAL A 33 -13.09 -11.94 6.14
C VAL A 33 -12.69 -12.75 4.91
N LEU A 34 -11.49 -12.54 4.39
CA LEU A 34 -10.93 -13.29 3.26
C LEU A 34 -10.77 -14.78 3.60
N THR A 35 -10.34 -15.08 4.83
CA THR A 35 -10.20 -16.46 5.33
C THR A 35 -11.55 -17.17 5.37
N ALA A 36 -12.58 -16.52 5.91
CA ALA A 36 -13.93 -17.07 5.96
C ALA A 36 -14.55 -17.23 4.56
N ARG A 37 -14.33 -16.25 3.66
CA ARG A 37 -14.88 -16.25 2.29
C ARG A 37 -14.25 -17.34 1.41
N PHE A 38 -12.93 -17.51 1.49
CA PHE A 38 -12.18 -18.39 0.59
C PHE A 38 -11.73 -19.72 1.23
N GLY A 39 -12.06 -19.96 2.50
CA GLY A 39 -11.68 -21.18 3.21
C GLY A 39 -10.16 -21.33 3.34
N LEU A 40 -9.45 -20.23 3.61
CA LEU A 40 -7.99 -20.22 3.61
C LEU A 40 -7.43 -21.03 4.79
N SER A 41 -6.43 -21.86 4.51
CA SER A 41 -5.66 -22.54 5.56
C SER A 41 -4.74 -21.54 6.27
N LEU A 42 -4.33 -21.88 7.50
CA LEU A 42 -3.35 -21.08 8.24
C LEU A 42 -2.08 -20.83 7.42
N PHE A 43 -1.63 -21.84 6.66
CA PHE A 43 -0.49 -21.73 5.76
C PHE A 43 -0.69 -20.64 4.70
N LEU A 44 -1.86 -20.60 4.03
CA LEU A 44 -2.16 -19.59 3.01
C LEU A 44 -2.26 -18.19 3.61
N VAL A 45 -2.85 -18.06 4.79
CA VAL A 45 -2.89 -16.79 5.52
C VAL A 45 -1.48 -16.30 5.86
N SER A 46 -0.63 -17.15 6.40
CA SER A 46 0.77 -16.81 6.71
C SER A 46 1.58 -16.49 5.46
N LEU A 47 1.32 -17.19 4.34
CA LEU A 47 1.96 -16.91 3.07
C LEU A 47 1.55 -15.53 2.53
N LEU A 48 0.24 -15.22 2.55
CA LEU A 48 -0.29 -13.92 2.15
C LEU A 48 0.33 -12.77 2.95
N THR A 49 0.38 -12.90 4.28
CA THR A 49 0.97 -11.86 5.14
C THR A 49 2.47 -11.71 4.91
N SER A 50 3.20 -12.82 4.73
CA SER A 50 4.63 -12.81 4.45
C SER A 50 4.95 -12.14 3.11
N VAL A 51 4.23 -12.51 2.05
CA VAL A 51 4.39 -11.91 0.72
C VAL A 51 4.07 -10.42 0.76
N SER A 52 3.00 -10.03 1.46
CA SER A 52 2.64 -8.61 1.63
C SER A 52 3.74 -7.83 2.34
N PHE A 53 4.29 -8.40 3.43
CA PHE A 53 5.37 -7.77 4.19
C PHE A 53 6.66 -7.65 3.37
N ILE A 54 7.06 -8.71 2.68
CA ILE A 54 8.25 -8.71 1.82
C ILE A 54 8.06 -7.70 0.68
N SER A 55 6.90 -7.69 0.03
CA SER A 55 6.60 -6.72 -1.04
C SER A 55 6.70 -5.28 -0.54
N ALA A 56 6.10 -4.97 0.62
CA ALA A 56 6.15 -3.64 1.21
C ALA A 56 7.58 -3.18 1.53
N ASN A 57 8.42 -4.05 2.07
CA ASN A 57 9.79 -3.70 2.45
C ASN A 57 10.76 -3.70 1.26
N LEU A 58 10.62 -4.65 0.34
CA LEU A 58 11.56 -4.81 -0.78
C LEU A 58 11.32 -3.78 -1.89
N THR A 59 10.11 -3.26 -2.02
CA THR A 59 9.79 -2.21 -2.99
C THR A 59 10.24 -0.82 -2.55
N GLN A 60 10.42 -0.58 -1.24
CA GLN A 60 10.85 0.72 -0.71
C GLN A 60 12.18 1.23 -1.31
N PRO A 61 13.27 0.45 -1.40
CA PRO A 61 14.51 0.90 -2.06
C PRO A 61 14.32 1.24 -3.54
N VAL A 62 13.48 0.46 -4.25
CA VAL A 62 13.18 0.69 -5.67
C VAL A 62 12.43 2.00 -5.85
N PHE A 63 11.37 2.22 -5.07
CA PHE A 63 10.63 3.48 -5.11
C PHE A 63 11.43 4.66 -4.58
N GLY A 64 12.35 4.44 -3.63
CA GLY A 64 13.34 5.42 -3.20
C GLY A 64 14.22 5.89 -4.36
N TYR A 65 14.87 4.95 -5.04
CA TYR A 65 15.68 5.24 -6.24
C TYR A 65 14.87 5.95 -7.34
N LEU A 66 13.66 5.48 -7.62
CA LEU A 66 12.78 6.12 -8.60
C LEU A 66 12.37 7.54 -8.18
N SER A 67 12.15 7.78 -6.88
CA SER A 67 11.80 9.10 -6.36
C SER A 67 12.97 10.08 -6.48
N ASP A 68 14.20 9.60 -6.31
CA ASP A 68 15.41 10.39 -6.47
C ASP A 68 15.65 10.75 -7.95
N ARG A 69 15.38 9.80 -8.87
CA ARG A 69 15.62 9.98 -10.31
C ARG A 69 14.53 10.77 -11.04
N TYR A 70 13.26 10.53 -10.72
CA TYR A 70 12.12 11.08 -11.46
C TYR A 70 11.28 12.08 -10.65
N GLY A 71 11.64 12.30 -9.39
CA GLY A 71 10.93 13.17 -8.46
C GLY A 71 9.75 12.49 -7.77
N ILE A 72 9.58 12.77 -6.49
CA ILE A 72 8.60 12.12 -5.61
C ILE A 72 7.13 12.41 -5.95
N LYS A 73 6.84 13.53 -6.63
CA LYS A 73 5.46 14.01 -6.86
C LYS A 73 4.58 13.00 -7.62
N ASN A 74 5.13 12.39 -8.67
CA ASN A 74 4.37 11.43 -9.47
C ASN A 74 4.13 10.14 -8.71
N LEU A 75 5.10 9.70 -7.89
CA LEU A 75 4.99 8.51 -7.05
C LEU A 75 3.96 8.70 -5.93
N LEU A 76 3.93 9.87 -5.30
CA LEU A 76 2.94 10.24 -4.27
C LEU A 76 1.49 10.13 -4.77
N ILE A 77 1.25 10.37 -6.07
CA ILE A 77 -0.09 10.28 -6.65
C ILE A 77 -0.35 8.87 -7.21
N ALA A 78 0.59 8.33 -7.99
CA ALA A 78 0.41 7.04 -8.66
C ALA A 78 0.31 5.88 -7.68
N GLY A 79 1.12 5.85 -6.61
CA GLY A 79 1.12 4.76 -5.63
C GLY A 79 -0.26 4.51 -5.02
N PRO A 80 -0.88 5.51 -4.35
CA PRO A 80 -2.22 5.36 -3.80
C PRO A 80 -3.29 5.05 -4.86
N LEU A 81 -3.22 5.62 -6.06
CA LEU A 81 -4.21 5.35 -7.11
C LEU A 81 -4.15 3.89 -7.59
N ILE A 82 -2.94 3.37 -7.82
CA ILE A 82 -2.75 1.97 -8.20
C ILE A 82 -3.25 1.05 -7.10
N ALA A 83 -2.88 1.33 -5.84
CA ALA A 83 -3.35 0.55 -4.69
C ALA A 83 -4.88 0.57 -4.55
N ALA A 84 -5.53 1.71 -4.78
CA ALA A 84 -6.98 1.83 -4.73
C ALA A 84 -7.69 0.94 -5.75
N ILE A 85 -7.14 0.82 -6.96
CA ILE A 85 -7.67 -0.07 -8.01
C ILE A 85 -7.63 -1.51 -7.55
N PHE A 86 -6.46 -2.00 -7.11
CA PHE A 86 -6.30 -3.39 -6.65
C PHE A 86 -7.15 -3.70 -5.41
N LEU A 87 -7.22 -2.78 -4.45
CA LEU A 87 -8.07 -2.95 -3.28
C LEU A 87 -9.56 -3.03 -3.63
N SER A 88 -10.00 -2.22 -4.60
CA SER A 88 -11.41 -2.26 -5.07
C SER A 88 -11.73 -3.61 -5.74
N MET A 89 -10.74 -4.22 -6.41
CA MET A 89 -10.90 -5.53 -7.05
C MET A 89 -11.08 -6.67 -6.04
N LEU A 90 -10.56 -6.56 -4.80
CA LEU A 90 -10.73 -7.61 -3.77
C LEU A 90 -12.21 -7.90 -3.46
N GLY A 91 -13.09 -6.90 -3.55
CA GLY A 91 -14.52 -7.09 -3.32
C GLY A 91 -15.16 -8.05 -4.33
N ILE A 92 -14.75 -7.93 -5.60
CA ILE A 92 -15.30 -8.70 -6.73
C ILE A 92 -14.49 -9.95 -7.07
N ALA A 93 -13.37 -10.19 -6.39
CA ALA A 93 -12.52 -11.35 -6.64
C ALA A 93 -13.31 -12.67 -6.47
N PRO A 94 -13.38 -13.53 -7.51
CA PRO A 94 -14.15 -14.78 -7.46
C PRO A 94 -13.41 -15.88 -6.70
N ALA A 95 -12.09 -15.78 -6.59
CA ALA A 95 -11.22 -16.75 -5.93
C ALA A 95 -9.99 -16.07 -5.34
N TYR A 96 -9.33 -16.72 -4.38
CA TYR A 96 -8.13 -16.22 -3.71
C TYR A 96 -6.92 -15.99 -4.65
N TRP A 97 -6.83 -16.74 -5.75
CA TRP A 97 -5.68 -16.71 -6.67
C TRP A 97 -5.80 -15.71 -7.82
N VAL A 98 -6.90 -14.94 -7.87
CA VAL A 98 -7.24 -13.97 -8.92
C VAL A 98 -7.05 -12.56 -8.37
#